data_AF-A0A5D4SWK9-F1
#
_entry.id   AF-A0A5D4SWK9-F1
#
_cell.length_a   1.000
_cell.length_b   1.000
_cell.length_c   1.000
_cell.angle_alpha   90.00
_cell.angle_beta   90.00
_cell.angle_gamma   90.00
#
_symmetry.space_group_name_H-M   'P 1'
#
loop_
_entity.id
_entity.type
_entity.pdbx_description
1 polymer ?
#
loop_
_entity_poly.entity_id
_entity_poly.type
_entity_poly.pdbx_seq_one_letter_code
_entity_poly.pdbx_strand_id
1 'polypeptide(L)'
;MKQSNDFQALNQKIVMSDKERERVQEQVNSRMNVMPESVEKKASTPRKYYVALGAATLIFMLILIPAIFNNLERSSDSAVVANETWEEKVADLLIEHDDYEILHIEEVDSGAMVLFTYQIKKEVNIEMVSAMFISNINQGREDITDGGEHAIIDQSHISHEFISPINEDSPFPLVFGKIISSDVSEVLLKKVETKQEVKTEKIMSKSGERYWFAFTDIKPDEMFELHGLTRDGQIIYSIDTLYANGNSPVLVEGNPEAANFELTAEELDVYQQLKMGFNQQLLLDLSPISIAKLFVQATSDKEWELQYELYTDREDVRRIEKEEYFREMVIPDKDVLFGIQDGTFHDHGDSYGHISYTNIYGQEWAFQMVKENDGSWAVAFIPLQ
;
A
#
# COMPACT_ATOMS: atom_id res chain seq x y z
N MET A 1 -29.33 36.72 5.94
CA MET A 1 -28.43 35.77 5.26
C MET A 1 -28.44 34.47 6.04
N LYS A 2 -29.11 33.45 5.50
CA LYS A 2 -29.23 32.11 6.09
C LYS A 2 -28.12 31.25 5.49
N GLN A 3 -27.30 30.63 6.34
CA GLN A 3 -26.37 29.57 5.93
C GLN A 3 -27.16 28.28 5.71
N SER A 4 -26.86 27.61 4.61
CA SER A 4 -27.43 26.31 4.22
C SER A 4 -26.91 25.21 5.14
N ASN A 5 -27.77 24.25 5.42
CA ASN A 5 -27.65 23.24 6.47
C ASN A 5 -27.63 21.83 5.84
N ASP A 6 -26.75 21.62 4.85
CA ASP A 6 -26.83 20.43 3.97
C ASP A 6 -25.99 19.23 4.43
N PHE A 7 -25.26 19.32 5.54
CA PHE A 7 -24.43 18.21 6.04
C PHE A 7 -25.06 17.36 7.17
N GLN A 8 -26.29 17.67 7.60
CA GLN A 8 -27.01 16.84 8.59
C GLN A 8 -27.93 15.76 7.99
N ALA A 9 -27.98 15.61 6.65
CA ALA A 9 -28.93 14.70 5.99
C ALA A 9 -28.43 13.27 5.74
N LEU A 10 -27.14 12.96 5.98
CA LEU A 10 -26.56 11.65 5.59
C LEU A 10 -26.46 10.61 6.71
N ASN A 11 -26.94 10.90 7.91
CA ASN A 11 -26.97 9.95 9.04
C ASN A 11 -28.40 9.61 9.51
N GLN A 12 -29.32 9.40 8.58
CA GLN A 12 -30.57 8.71 8.91
C GLN A 12 -30.36 7.20 8.87
N LYS A 13 -30.28 6.62 10.08
CA LYS A 13 -30.55 5.20 10.38
C LYS A 13 -31.65 4.69 9.43
N ILE A 14 -31.34 3.70 8.59
CA ILE A 14 -32.37 3.03 7.76
C ILE A 14 -33.33 2.31 8.70
N VAL A 15 -34.40 3.00 9.08
CA VAL A 15 -35.55 2.39 9.74
C VAL A 15 -36.42 1.83 8.62
N MET A 16 -36.15 0.59 8.23
CA MET A 16 -37.08 -0.15 7.37
C MET A 16 -38.43 -0.24 8.09
N SER A 17 -39.50 0.10 7.38
CA SER A 17 -40.85 -0.16 7.86
C SER A 17 -41.09 -1.67 7.96
N ASP A 18 -41.97 -2.11 8.86
CA ASP A 18 -42.29 -3.55 9.01
C ASP A 18 -42.78 -4.18 7.70
N LYS A 19 -43.42 -3.37 6.85
CA LYS A 19 -43.88 -3.78 5.51
C LYS A 19 -42.73 -4.03 4.53
N GLU A 20 -41.64 -3.29 4.65
CA GLU A 20 -40.43 -3.52 3.84
C GLU A 20 -39.68 -4.77 4.34
N ARG A 21 -39.65 -5.00 5.66
CA ARG A 21 -39.11 -6.24 6.22
C ARG A 21 -39.88 -7.47 5.74
N GLU A 22 -41.22 -7.42 5.72
CA GLU A 22 -42.04 -8.52 5.19
C GLU A 22 -41.75 -8.80 3.71
N ARG A 23 -41.61 -7.75 2.89
CA ARG A 23 -41.27 -7.91 1.46
C ARG A 23 -39.91 -8.55 1.24
N VAL A 24 -38.90 -8.17 2.02
CA VAL A 24 -37.56 -8.78 1.95
C VAL A 24 -37.63 -10.24 2.41
N GLN A 25 -38.38 -10.54 3.47
CA GLN A 25 -38.58 -11.90 3.96
C GLN A 25 -39.30 -12.80 2.92
N GLU A 26 -40.32 -12.29 2.23
CA GLU A 26 -41.01 -12.98 1.14
C GLU A 26 -40.09 -13.24 -0.07
N GLN A 27 -39.23 -12.28 -0.42
CA GLN A 27 -38.23 -12.46 -1.47
C GLN A 27 -37.19 -13.53 -1.13
N VAL A 28 -36.75 -13.59 0.12
CA VAL A 28 -35.83 -14.63 0.61
C VAL A 28 -36.51 -16.01 0.61
N ASN A 29 -37.76 -16.09 1.07
CA ASN A 29 -38.53 -17.35 1.09
C ASN A 29 -38.88 -17.86 -0.32
N SER A 30 -39.15 -16.97 -1.26
CA SER A 30 -39.43 -17.36 -2.65
C SER A 30 -38.19 -17.91 -3.38
N ARG A 31 -36.99 -17.43 -3.04
CA ARG A 31 -35.74 -17.98 -3.58
C ARG A 31 -35.36 -19.33 -2.97
N MET A 32 -35.73 -19.59 -1.72
CA MET A 32 -35.45 -20.89 -1.07
C MET A 32 -36.36 -22.03 -1.55
N ASN A 33 -37.49 -21.75 -2.19
CA ASN A 33 -38.43 -22.77 -2.66
C ASN A 33 -38.24 -23.23 -4.12
N VAL A 34 -37.18 -22.79 -4.80
CA VAL A 34 -36.84 -23.31 -6.14
C VAL A 34 -35.81 -24.42 -5.97
N MET A 35 -36.30 -25.63 -5.72
CA MET A 35 -35.49 -26.86 -5.74
C MET A 35 -35.81 -27.63 -7.02
N PRO A 36 -34.80 -28.05 -7.82
CA PRO A 36 -35.04 -28.79 -9.06
C PRO A 36 -35.51 -30.21 -8.77
N GLU A 37 -36.58 -30.62 -9.46
CA GLU A 37 -37.08 -31.98 -9.47
C GLU A 37 -36.11 -32.96 -10.13
N SER A 38 -36.15 -34.20 -9.64
CA SER A 38 -35.60 -35.46 -10.18
C SER A 38 -34.18 -35.87 -9.76
N VAL A 39 -34.09 -36.62 -8.65
CA VAL A 39 -33.10 -37.69 -8.48
C VAL A 39 -33.79 -38.93 -7.90
N GLU A 40 -33.54 -40.05 -8.55
CA GLU A 40 -34.13 -41.37 -8.34
C GLU A 40 -33.92 -41.96 -6.93
N LYS A 41 -34.94 -42.65 -6.43
CA LYS A 41 -34.91 -43.40 -5.16
C LYS A 41 -33.91 -44.56 -5.22
N LYS A 42 -32.80 -44.47 -4.47
CA LYS A 42 -31.97 -45.63 -4.08
C LYS A 42 -32.34 -46.13 -2.67
N ALA A 43 -32.24 -47.44 -2.52
CA ALA A 43 -32.74 -48.25 -1.40
C ALA A 43 -32.23 -47.78 -0.02
N SER A 44 -33.13 -47.78 0.97
CA SER A 44 -32.83 -47.41 2.35
C SER A 44 -31.88 -48.42 3.01
N THR A 45 -30.72 -47.96 3.48
CA THR A 45 -29.84 -48.73 4.35
C THR A 45 -30.49 -48.95 5.73
N PRO A 46 -30.35 -50.14 6.33
CA PRO A 46 -31.08 -50.51 7.53
C PRO A 46 -30.57 -49.74 8.76
N ARG A 47 -31.50 -49.16 9.52
CA ARG A 47 -31.29 -48.38 10.76
C ARG A 47 -30.35 -49.00 11.81
N LYS A 48 -30.06 -50.30 11.72
CA LYS A 48 -29.14 -51.02 12.62
C LYS A 48 -27.68 -50.55 12.47
N TYR A 49 -27.30 -50.01 11.31
CA TYR A 49 -25.93 -49.54 11.07
C TYR A 49 -25.57 -48.27 11.86
N TYR A 50 -26.52 -47.34 11.99
CA TYR A 50 -26.30 -46.07 12.71
C TYR A 50 -26.22 -46.26 14.23
N VAL A 51 -26.93 -47.25 14.78
CA VAL A 51 -26.85 -47.56 16.22
C VAL A 51 -25.49 -48.19 16.58
N ALA A 52 -24.96 -49.06 15.70
CA ALA A 52 -23.62 -49.63 15.89
C ALA A 52 -22.52 -48.58 15.75
N LEU A 53 -22.64 -47.66 14.78
CA LEU A 53 -21.67 -46.59 14.57
C LEU A 53 -21.65 -45.61 15.76
N GLY A 54 -22.83 -45.22 16.29
CA GLY A 54 -22.94 -44.35 17.46
C GLY A 54 -22.39 -44.96 18.75
N ALA A 55 -22.55 -46.28 18.94
CA ALA A 55 -21.97 -46.97 20.09
C ALA A 55 -20.44 -47.05 20.00
N ALA A 56 -19.88 -47.25 18.80
CA ALA A 56 -18.44 -47.29 18.58
C ALA A 56 -17.78 -45.92 18.86
N THR A 57 -18.39 -44.81 18.44
CA THR A 57 -17.86 -43.45 18.73
C THR A 57 -17.88 -43.12 20.22
N LEU A 58 -18.91 -43.53 20.95
CA LEU A 58 -19.00 -43.32 22.40
C LEU A 58 -17.91 -44.09 23.16
N ILE A 59 -17.65 -45.34 22.77
CA ILE A 59 -16.55 -46.14 23.33
C ILE A 59 -15.19 -45.51 22.98
N PHE A 60 -15.03 -45.01 21.75
CA PHE A 60 -13.80 -44.35 21.32
C PHE A 60 -13.53 -43.05 22.11
N MET A 61 -14.57 -42.24 22.35
CA MET A 61 -14.44 -41.04 23.20
C MET A 61 -14.12 -41.37 24.66
N LEU A 62 -14.73 -42.41 25.23
CA LEU A 62 -14.48 -42.81 26.63
C LEU A 62 -13.07 -43.36 26.85
N ILE A 63 -12.40 -43.87 25.82
CA ILE A 63 -11.02 -44.35 25.89
C ILE A 63 -10.02 -43.22 25.63
N LEU A 64 -10.29 -42.33 24.67
CA LEU A 64 -9.37 -41.25 24.32
C LEU A 64 -9.36 -40.10 25.32
N ILE A 65 -10.51 -39.73 25.89
CA ILE A 65 -10.60 -38.59 26.80
C ILE A 65 -9.69 -38.79 28.03
N PRO A 66 -9.71 -39.94 28.74
CA PRO A 66 -8.79 -40.17 29.86
C PRO A 66 -7.32 -40.28 29.44
N ALA A 67 -7.02 -40.76 28.22
CA ALA A 67 -5.65 -40.83 27.71
C ALA A 67 -5.08 -39.44 27.38
N ILE A 68 -5.93 -38.52 26.90
CA ILE A 68 -5.56 -37.12 26.69
C ILE A 68 -5.38 -36.42 28.03
N PHE A 69 -6.28 -36.60 29.00
CA PHE A 69 -6.15 -35.98 30.32
C PHE A 69 -4.98 -36.54 31.14
N ASN A 70 -4.70 -37.85 31.09
CA ASN A 70 -3.54 -38.44 31.77
C ASN A 70 -2.19 -38.08 31.13
N ASN A 71 -2.17 -37.70 29.85
CA ASN A 71 -0.98 -37.14 29.21
C ASN A 71 -0.80 -35.63 29.48
N LEU A 72 -1.86 -34.91 29.89
CA LEU A 72 -1.74 -33.50 30.31
C LEU A 72 -1.16 -33.33 31.73
N GLU A 73 -1.27 -34.33 32.60
CA GLU A 73 -0.70 -34.27 33.97
C GLU A 73 0.77 -34.72 34.08
N ARG A 74 1.42 -35.11 32.96
CA ARG A 74 2.84 -35.49 32.94
C ARG A 74 3.67 -34.57 32.04
N SER A 75 3.96 -33.37 32.54
CA SER A 75 5.34 -32.83 32.68
C SER A 75 5.25 -31.35 33.07
N SER A 76 5.10 -31.08 34.36
CA SER A 76 5.52 -29.80 34.95
C SER A 76 7.01 -29.83 35.28
N ASP A 77 7.83 -30.43 34.41
CA ASP A 77 9.22 -30.02 34.34
C ASP A 77 9.17 -28.73 33.56
N SER A 78 9.28 -27.62 34.29
CA SER A 78 9.43 -26.30 33.73
C SER A 78 10.69 -26.30 32.87
N ALA A 79 10.54 -26.67 31.60
CA ALA A 79 11.49 -26.27 30.58
C ALA A 79 11.59 -24.75 30.74
N VAL A 80 12.78 -24.29 31.13
CA VAL A 80 13.15 -22.89 31.01
C VAL A 80 13.06 -22.63 29.51
N VAL A 81 11.89 -22.19 29.04
CA VAL A 81 11.72 -21.64 27.71
C VAL A 81 12.67 -20.44 27.73
N ALA A 82 13.80 -20.58 27.05
CA ALA A 82 14.71 -19.46 26.88
C ALA A 82 13.85 -18.33 26.31
N ASN A 83 13.84 -17.17 26.99
CA ASN A 83 13.11 -16.02 26.50
C ASN A 83 13.68 -15.69 25.12
N GLU A 84 12.89 -16.00 24.10
CA GLU A 84 13.20 -15.72 22.71
C GLU A 84 13.45 -14.23 22.55
N THR A 85 14.53 -13.88 21.87
CA THR A 85 14.92 -12.49 21.65
C THR A 85 14.02 -11.85 20.60
N TRP A 86 13.83 -10.52 20.65
CA TRP A 86 13.09 -9.82 19.59
C TRP A 86 13.69 -10.05 18.20
N GLU A 87 15.01 -10.19 18.09
CA GLU A 87 15.66 -10.49 16.81
C GLU A 87 15.17 -11.81 16.20
N GLU A 88 15.04 -12.87 17.00
CA GLU A 88 14.54 -14.18 16.55
C GLU A 88 13.08 -14.10 16.10
N LYS A 89 12.24 -13.41 16.89
CA LYS A 89 10.81 -13.23 16.59
C LYS A 89 10.58 -12.44 15.30
N VAL A 90 11.32 -11.35 15.14
CA VAL A 90 11.25 -10.49 13.96
C VAL A 90 11.75 -11.23 12.72
N ALA A 91 12.79 -12.06 12.86
CA ALA A 91 13.33 -12.83 11.74
C ALA A 91 12.28 -13.78 11.13
N ASP A 92 11.43 -14.39 11.97
CA ASP A 92 10.34 -15.25 11.52
C ASP A 92 9.23 -14.47 10.80
N LEU A 93 8.93 -13.24 11.24
CA LEU A 93 7.95 -12.37 10.58
C LEU A 93 8.47 -11.85 9.23
N LEU A 94 9.75 -11.56 9.14
CA LEU A 94 10.38 -11.03 7.94
C LEU A 94 10.79 -12.11 6.92
N ILE A 95 10.50 -13.39 7.18
CA ILE A 95 10.89 -14.51 6.31
C ILE A 95 10.29 -14.42 4.90
N GLU A 96 9.18 -13.69 4.74
CA GLU A 96 8.53 -13.46 3.45
C GLU A 96 9.21 -12.36 2.62
N HIS A 97 10.08 -11.55 3.24
CA HIS A 97 10.85 -10.52 2.56
C HIS A 97 12.22 -11.09 2.16
N ASP A 98 12.51 -11.15 0.86
CA ASP A 98 13.84 -11.54 0.40
C ASP A 98 14.88 -10.47 0.76
N ASP A 99 16.08 -10.93 1.16
CA ASP A 99 17.25 -10.08 1.46
C ASP A 99 16.99 -8.94 2.47
N TYR A 100 16.20 -9.21 3.52
CA TYR A 100 15.96 -8.21 4.55
C TYR A 100 17.20 -7.96 5.44
N GLU A 101 17.28 -6.74 5.98
CA GLU A 101 18.20 -6.37 7.05
C GLU A 101 17.44 -5.64 8.14
N ILE A 102 17.46 -6.16 9.37
CA ILE A 102 16.97 -5.43 10.54
C ILE A 102 17.98 -4.33 10.86
N LEU A 103 17.54 -3.07 10.77
CA LEU A 103 18.33 -1.89 11.04
C LEU A 103 18.32 -1.52 12.53
N HIS A 104 17.14 -1.57 13.15
CA HIS A 104 16.95 -1.18 14.56
C HIS A 104 15.73 -1.87 15.16
N ILE A 105 15.82 -2.21 16.44
CA ILE A 105 14.70 -2.68 17.25
C ILE A 105 14.64 -1.80 18.50
N GLU A 106 13.50 -1.14 18.72
CA GLU A 106 13.23 -0.36 19.92
C GLU A 106 12.12 -1.05 20.72
N GLU A 107 12.44 -1.52 21.91
CA GLU A 107 11.44 -2.05 22.84
C GLU A 107 10.63 -0.91 23.47
N VAL A 108 9.31 -1.05 23.44
CA VAL A 108 8.36 -0.12 24.07
C VAL A 108 7.42 -0.88 24.99
N ASP A 109 6.72 -0.18 25.90
CA ASP A 109 5.88 -0.83 26.92
C ASP A 109 4.84 -1.81 26.33
N SER A 110 4.33 -1.50 25.13
CA SER A 110 3.30 -2.26 24.42
C SER A 110 3.85 -3.26 23.39
N GLY A 111 5.16 -3.35 23.14
CA GLY A 111 5.71 -4.16 22.04
C GLY A 111 7.13 -3.78 21.61
N ALA A 112 7.41 -3.87 20.31
CA ALA A 112 8.65 -3.39 19.72
C ALA A 112 8.42 -2.71 18.38
N MET A 113 9.10 -1.59 18.15
CA MET A 113 9.23 -0.97 16.83
C MET A 113 10.44 -1.56 16.13
N VAL A 114 10.24 -1.98 14.88
CA VAL A 114 11.28 -2.58 14.04
C VAL A 114 11.45 -1.71 12.80
N LEU A 115 12.67 -1.23 12.60
CA LEU A 115 13.09 -0.61 11.34
C LEU A 115 13.92 -1.64 10.57
N PHE A 116 13.57 -1.87 9.31
CA PHE A 116 14.26 -2.84 8.46
C PHE A 116 14.30 -2.38 7.00
N THR A 117 15.19 -2.97 6.23
CA THR A 117 15.21 -2.84 4.77
C THR A 117 14.95 -4.17 4.12
N TYR A 118 14.45 -4.17 2.89
CA TYR A 118 14.37 -5.35 2.04
C TYR A 118 14.40 -4.93 0.57
N GLN A 119 14.59 -5.90 -0.32
CA GLN A 119 14.57 -5.63 -1.77
C GLN A 119 13.30 -6.22 -2.37
N ILE A 120 12.48 -5.41 -3.04
CA ILE A 120 11.30 -5.93 -3.74
C ILE A 120 11.74 -6.83 -4.91
N LYS A 121 12.84 -6.47 -5.63
CA LYS A 121 13.39 -7.24 -6.76
C LYS A 121 14.91 -7.02 -6.93
N LYS A 122 15.70 -8.10 -6.75
CA LYS A 122 17.18 -8.12 -6.92
C LYS A 122 17.70 -7.49 -8.22
N GLU A 123 16.91 -7.59 -9.29
CA GLU A 123 17.31 -7.14 -10.64
C GLU A 123 17.21 -5.61 -10.81
N VAL A 124 16.30 -4.95 -10.09
CA VAL A 124 16.04 -3.50 -10.22
C VAL A 124 16.71 -2.72 -9.08
N ASN A 125 17.26 -3.42 -8.08
CA ASN A 125 17.96 -2.85 -6.93
C ASN A 125 17.16 -1.74 -6.23
N ILE A 126 15.84 -1.91 -6.14
CA ILE A 126 14.97 -1.02 -5.36
C ILE A 126 15.04 -1.49 -3.91
N GLU A 127 15.70 -0.68 -3.08
CA GLU A 127 15.77 -0.86 -1.65
C GLU A 127 14.56 -0.17 -0.99
N MET A 128 13.86 -0.90 -0.15
CA MET A 128 12.79 -0.37 0.69
C MET A 128 13.34 -0.12 2.09
N VAL A 129 12.89 0.96 2.73
CA VAL A 129 12.98 1.12 4.18
C VAL A 129 11.57 1.01 4.73
N SER A 130 11.38 0.15 5.72
CA SER A 130 10.09 -0.07 6.35
C SER A 130 10.23 0.03 7.87
N ALA A 131 9.19 0.56 8.50
CA ALA A 131 9.02 0.53 9.94
C ALA A 131 7.71 -0.16 10.28
N MET A 132 7.73 -1.05 11.27
CA MET A 132 6.55 -1.73 11.77
C MET A 132 6.54 -1.78 13.30
N PHE A 133 5.34 -1.85 13.87
CA PHE A 133 5.13 -2.05 15.30
C PHE A 133 4.50 -3.42 15.58
N ILE A 134 5.22 -4.23 16.37
CA ILE A 134 4.80 -5.56 16.80
C ILE A 134 4.31 -5.46 18.24
N SER A 135 3.02 -5.70 18.46
CA SER A 135 2.41 -5.58 19.78
C SER A 135 2.58 -6.83 20.64
N ASN A 136 2.79 -6.65 21.95
CA ASN A 136 2.76 -7.71 22.95
C ASN A 136 1.30 -8.02 23.32
N ILE A 137 0.67 -9.02 22.70
CA ILE A 137 -0.67 -9.43 23.17
C ILE A 137 -0.51 -10.33 24.40
N ASN A 138 -1.29 -10.04 25.45
CA ASN A 138 -1.34 -10.71 26.77
C ASN A 138 -1.51 -12.25 26.77
N GLN A 139 -1.56 -12.91 25.61
CA GLN A 139 -1.63 -14.36 25.46
C GLN A 139 -0.42 -14.98 24.74
N GLY A 140 0.67 -14.22 24.57
CA GLY A 140 1.88 -14.69 23.88
C GLY A 140 1.71 -14.83 22.37
N ARG A 141 0.70 -14.17 21.80
CA ARG A 141 0.52 -14.04 20.36
C ARG A 141 0.97 -12.63 19.97
N GLU A 142 1.77 -12.53 18.92
CA GLU A 142 2.21 -11.25 18.38
C GLU A 142 1.32 -10.91 17.19
N ASP A 143 1.02 -9.62 17.03
CA ASP A 143 0.30 -9.11 15.87
C ASP A 143 0.98 -7.82 15.40
N ILE A 144 1.12 -7.71 14.09
CA ILE A 144 1.63 -6.50 13.43
C ILE A 144 0.45 -5.54 13.39
N THR A 145 0.58 -4.44 14.12
CA THR A 145 -0.57 -3.54 14.32
C THR A 145 -0.52 -2.35 13.41
N ASP A 146 0.66 -1.76 13.24
CA ASP A 146 0.89 -0.56 12.44
C ASP A 146 2.21 -0.69 11.66
N GLY A 147 2.29 -0.07 10.48
CA GLY A 147 3.52 -0.01 9.71
C GLY A 147 3.42 0.89 8.48
N GLY A 148 4.57 1.18 7.89
CA GLY A 148 4.71 1.96 6.67
C GLY A 148 6.01 1.64 5.97
N GLU A 149 6.02 1.81 4.66
CA GLU A 149 7.13 1.45 3.79
C GLU A 149 7.45 2.61 2.85
N HIS A 150 8.72 2.75 2.52
CA HIS A 150 9.21 3.81 1.65
C HIS A 150 10.23 3.27 0.66
N ALA A 151 9.95 3.44 -0.63
CA ALA A 151 10.88 3.10 -1.68
C ALA A 151 11.98 4.17 -1.77
N ILE A 152 13.24 3.75 -1.70
CA ILE A 152 14.37 4.65 -1.92
C ILE A 152 14.58 4.73 -3.43
N ILE A 153 13.97 5.74 -4.06
CA ILE A 153 14.17 6.00 -5.48
C ILE A 153 15.17 7.16 -5.60
N ASP A 154 16.28 6.87 -6.25
CA ASP A 154 17.50 7.69 -6.29
C ASP A 154 17.20 9.07 -6.91
N GLN A 155 17.29 10.14 -6.08
CA GLN A 155 17.51 11.54 -6.51
C GLN A 155 17.55 12.59 -5.38
N SER A 156 17.25 12.26 -4.12
CA SER A 156 17.28 13.23 -3.01
C SER A 156 18.54 13.09 -2.13
N HIS A 157 18.82 14.09 -1.29
CA HIS A 157 19.92 13.99 -0.31
C HIS A 157 19.53 13.11 0.89
N ILE A 158 18.23 13.06 1.20
CA ILE A 158 17.61 12.31 2.30
C ILE A 158 16.24 11.81 1.80
N SER A 159 15.95 10.52 2.02
CA SER A 159 14.59 9.98 1.89
C SER A 159 13.87 10.04 3.25
N HIS A 160 12.53 10.08 3.22
CA HIS A 160 11.73 10.16 4.44
C HIS A 160 10.32 9.61 4.25
N GLU A 161 9.77 9.06 5.32
CA GLU A 161 8.39 8.61 5.44
C GLU A 161 7.90 8.93 6.85
N PHE A 162 6.60 9.18 7.00
CA PHE A 162 5.95 9.37 8.29
C PHE A 162 4.83 8.37 8.49
N ILE A 163 4.88 7.67 9.62
CA ILE A 163 3.82 6.77 10.06
C ILE A 163 3.06 7.46 11.18
N SER A 164 1.76 7.66 10.98
CA SER A 164 0.82 8.05 12.03
C SER A 164 0.38 6.81 12.82
N PRO A 165 0.13 6.92 14.14
CA PRO A 165 -0.49 5.84 14.89
C PRO A 165 -1.88 5.54 14.35
N ILE A 166 -2.20 4.26 14.20
CA ILE A 166 -3.56 3.78 13.88
C ILE A 166 -4.31 3.48 15.18
N ASN A 167 -3.57 3.13 16.25
CA ASN A 167 -4.11 2.78 17.55
C ASN A 167 -3.40 3.54 18.70
N GLU A 168 -4.07 3.67 19.86
CA GLU A 168 -3.54 4.41 21.03
C GLU A 168 -2.35 3.72 21.70
N ASP A 169 -2.16 2.42 21.46
CA ASP A 169 -1.08 1.62 22.05
C ASP A 169 0.20 1.61 21.18
N SER A 170 0.14 2.27 20.02
CA SER A 170 1.23 2.35 19.06
C SER A 170 2.28 3.38 19.49
N PRO A 171 3.58 3.08 19.34
CA PRO A 171 4.65 4.03 19.64
C PRO A 171 4.77 5.13 18.57
N PHE A 172 3.99 5.05 17.49
CA PHE A 172 3.91 6.09 16.48
C PHE A 172 3.20 7.34 17.04
N PRO A 173 3.50 8.56 16.57
CA PRO A 173 4.10 8.85 15.25
C PRO A 173 5.63 8.68 15.13
N LEU A 174 6.07 8.23 13.95
CA LEU A 174 7.49 8.05 13.60
C LEU A 174 7.79 8.68 12.24
N VAL A 175 8.89 9.43 12.14
CA VAL A 175 9.49 9.82 10.86
C VAL A 175 10.79 9.02 10.67
N PHE A 176 11.03 8.44 9.51
CA PHE A 176 12.24 7.65 9.24
C PHE A 176 12.66 7.73 7.78
N GLY A 177 13.90 7.35 7.48
CA GLY A 177 14.36 7.23 6.09
C GLY A 177 15.87 6.97 5.95
N LYS A 178 16.41 7.22 4.75
CA LYS A 178 17.81 6.99 4.38
C LYS A 178 18.55 8.30 4.13
N ILE A 179 19.82 8.37 4.53
CA ILE A 179 20.74 9.47 4.22
C ILE A 179 21.55 9.11 2.97
N ILE A 180 21.08 9.57 1.81
CA ILE A 180 21.64 9.23 0.49
C ILE A 180 22.92 10.03 0.23
N SER A 181 22.92 11.34 0.44
CA SER A 181 24.07 12.20 0.15
C SER A 181 25.17 12.04 1.20
N SER A 182 26.40 11.75 0.77
CA SER A 182 27.59 11.66 1.64
C SER A 182 27.89 12.94 2.42
N ASP A 183 27.41 14.07 1.92
CA ASP A 183 27.67 15.40 2.51
C ASP A 183 26.77 15.67 3.71
N VAL A 184 25.63 14.98 3.83
CA VAL A 184 24.76 15.04 5.00
C VAL A 184 25.34 14.18 6.10
N SER A 185 25.76 14.77 7.22
CA SER A 185 26.18 14.03 8.42
C SER A 185 25.06 13.81 9.43
N GLU A 186 24.11 14.74 9.50
CA GLU A 186 23.02 14.78 10.47
C GLU A 186 21.70 15.15 9.80
N VAL A 187 20.60 14.68 10.35
CA VAL A 187 19.24 15.07 9.94
C VAL A 187 18.63 15.85 11.09
N LEU A 188 17.93 16.94 10.80
CA LEU A 188 17.18 17.71 11.78
C LEU A 188 15.72 17.74 11.36
N LEU A 189 14.87 17.25 12.24
CA LEU A 189 13.43 17.35 12.12
C LEU A 189 12.95 18.55 12.95
N LYS A 190 12.13 19.42 12.37
CA LYS A 190 11.66 20.62 13.06
C LYS A 190 10.19 20.88 12.78
N LYS A 191 9.37 21.03 13.82
CA LYS A 191 7.95 21.40 13.66
C LYS A 191 7.84 22.84 13.16
N VAL A 192 7.04 23.09 12.12
CA VAL A 192 6.92 24.44 11.53
C VAL A 192 6.26 25.41 12.50
N GLU A 193 5.14 25.00 13.11
CA GLU A 193 4.33 25.91 13.95
C GLU A 193 5.03 26.29 15.26
N THR A 194 5.58 25.30 15.96
CA THR A 194 6.20 25.51 17.27
C THR A 194 7.68 25.85 17.16
N LYS A 195 8.30 25.62 16.00
CA LYS A 195 9.75 25.69 15.77
C LYS A 195 10.54 24.76 16.67
N GLN A 196 9.88 23.76 17.25
CA GLN A 196 10.52 22.76 18.09
C GLN A 196 11.36 21.82 17.22
N GLU A 197 12.63 21.69 17.60
CA GLU A 197 13.53 20.70 17.03
C GLU A 197 13.29 19.34 17.68
N VAL A 198 13.18 18.31 16.86
CA VAL A 198 13.04 16.91 17.25
C VAL A 198 14.36 16.22 16.98
N LYS A 199 14.91 15.58 18.02
CA LYS A 199 16.17 14.86 17.93
C LYS A 199 15.98 13.61 17.05
N THR A 200 16.81 13.46 16.03
CA THR A 200 16.85 12.24 15.22
C THR A 200 17.93 11.29 15.71
N GLU A 201 17.69 9.99 15.59
CA GLU A 201 18.69 8.95 15.79
C GLU A 201 19.21 8.48 14.42
N LYS A 202 20.51 8.15 14.37
CA LYS A 202 21.19 7.70 13.16
C LYS A 202 21.57 6.23 13.30
N ILE A 203 21.33 5.46 12.26
CA ILE A 203 21.63 4.04 12.18
C ILE A 203 22.62 3.79 11.04
N MET A 204 23.54 2.85 11.26
CA MET A 204 24.46 2.34 10.24
C MET A 204 24.08 0.90 9.94
N SER A 205 23.78 0.57 8.68
CA SER A 205 23.60 -0.83 8.29
C SER A 205 24.92 -1.59 8.29
N LYS A 206 24.84 -2.91 8.16
CA LYS A 206 25.98 -3.82 7.96
C LYS A 206 26.74 -3.51 6.67
N SER A 207 26.05 -3.02 5.64
CA SER A 207 26.66 -2.56 4.38
C SER A 207 27.34 -1.19 4.48
N GLY A 208 27.14 -0.46 5.58
CA GLY A 208 27.69 0.89 5.77
C GLY A 208 26.79 2.00 5.25
N GLU A 209 25.59 1.67 4.80
CA GLU A 209 24.54 2.64 4.46
C GLU A 209 24.02 3.33 5.73
N ARG A 210 23.44 4.52 5.56
CA ARG A 210 23.06 5.40 6.67
C ARG A 210 21.56 5.62 6.68
N TYR A 211 20.94 5.30 7.80
CA TYR A 211 19.52 5.47 8.04
C TYR A 211 19.30 6.41 9.23
N TRP A 212 18.07 6.89 9.37
CA TRP A 212 17.70 7.74 10.48
C TRP A 212 16.23 7.57 10.83
N PHE A 213 15.89 7.89 12.08
CA PHE A 213 14.50 7.94 12.53
C PHE A 213 14.32 8.94 13.68
N ALA A 214 13.07 9.32 13.94
CA ALA A 214 12.68 10.14 15.07
C ALA A 214 11.25 9.81 15.49
N PHE A 215 11.07 9.45 16.76
CA PHE A 215 9.75 9.49 17.39
C PHE A 215 9.33 10.94 17.58
N THR A 216 8.07 11.23 17.30
CA THR A 216 7.58 12.61 17.28
C THR A 216 6.13 12.68 17.71
N ASP A 217 5.73 13.81 18.27
CA ASP A 217 4.34 14.16 18.58
C ASP A 217 3.71 15.00 17.45
N ILE A 218 4.25 14.93 16.23
CA ILE A 218 3.66 15.54 15.03
C ILE A 218 2.33 14.83 14.73
N LYS A 219 1.25 15.59 14.64
CA LYS A 219 -0.04 15.06 14.16
C LYS A 219 -0.04 14.99 12.64
N PRO A 220 -0.89 14.15 12.01
CA PRO A 220 -1.02 14.11 10.56
C PRO A 220 -1.25 15.50 9.93
N ASP A 221 -2.05 16.35 10.56
CA ASP A 221 -2.34 17.70 10.05
C ASP A 221 -1.26 18.75 10.35
N GLU A 222 -0.16 18.39 11.04
CA GLU A 222 0.94 19.30 11.37
C GLU A 222 2.06 19.27 10.33
N MET A 223 2.61 20.45 10.01
CA MET A 223 3.78 20.59 9.15
C MET A 223 5.10 20.39 9.90
N PHE A 224 6.08 19.80 9.22
CA PHE A 224 7.46 19.74 9.68
C PHE A 224 8.47 20.03 8.56
N GLU A 225 9.66 20.47 8.94
CA GLU A 225 10.80 20.69 8.06
C GLU A 225 11.81 19.58 8.33
N LEU A 226 12.39 19.01 7.28
CA LEU A 226 13.53 18.11 7.35
C LEU A 226 14.75 18.78 6.73
N HIS A 227 15.80 18.92 7.54
CA HIS A 227 17.06 19.53 7.14
C HIS A 227 18.18 18.49 7.12
N GLY A 228 18.91 18.41 6.01
CA GLY A 228 20.18 17.69 5.94
C GLY A 228 21.34 18.62 6.27
N LEU A 229 22.09 18.30 7.31
CA LEU A 229 23.22 19.12 7.77
C LEU A 229 24.55 18.45 7.46
N THR A 230 25.53 19.27 7.08
CA THR A 230 26.95 18.90 7.01
C THR A 230 27.57 18.81 8.40
N ARG A 231 28.84 18.34 8.46
CA ARG A 231 29.59 18.16 9.72
C ARG A 231 29.81 19.46 10.52
N ASP A 232 29.80 20.60 9.84
CA ASP A 232 29.89 21.94 10.43
C ASP A 232 28.52 22.56 10.74
N GLY A 233 27.43 21.81 10.53
CA GLY A 233 26.07 22.23 10.84
C GLY A 233 25.43 23.12 9.77
N GLN A 234 25.97 23.15 8.55
CA GLN A 234 25.35 23.88 7.45
C GLN A 234 24.21 23.05 6.84
N ILE A 235 23.04 23.68 6.67
CA ILE A 235 21.90 23.08 5.96
C ILE A 235 22.25 23.06 4.46
N ILE A 236 22.28 21.86 3.88
CA ILE A 236 22.51 21.62 2.44
C ILE A 236 21.30 21.01 1.73
N TYR A 237 20.29 20.62 2.51
CA TYR A 237 19.02 20.09 2.04
C TYR A 237 17.93 20.53 3.01
N SER A 238 16.76 20.92 2.48
CA SER A 238 15.58 21.31 3.26
C SER A 238 14.35 20.88 2.50
N ILE A 239 13.41 20.21 3.17
CA ILE A 239 12.09 19.89 2.62
C ILE A 239 11.02 20.14 3.67
N ASP A 240 9.92 20.79 3.28
CA ASP A 240 8.79 21.12 4.15
C ASP A 240 7.62 20.15 3.91
N THR A 241 7.37 19.24 4.83
CA THR A 241 6.43 18.13 4.63
C THR A 241 5.13 18.39 5.37
N LEU A 242 4.01 18.07 4.71
CA LEU A 242 2.65 18.19 5.25
C LEU A 242 2.00 16.82 5.13
N TYR A 243 1.74 16.13 6.24
CA TYR A 243 1.25 14.74 6.21
C TYR A 243 -0.27 14.66 6.32
N ALA A 244 -0.99 15.39 5.46
CA ALA A 244 -2.45 15.31 5.43
C ALA A 244 -2.90 13.92 4.92
N ASN A 245 -3.07 12.96 5.84
CA ASN A 245 -3.67 11.64 5.62
C ASN A 245 -3.42 11.03 4.23
N GLY A 246 -2.20 10.55 3.98
CA GLY A 246 -1.87 9.72 2.83
C GLY A 246 -1.91 10.46 1.49
N ASN A 247 -1.04 11.46 1.32
CA ASN A 247 -0.27 11.74 0.09
C ASN A 247 0.57 13.03 0.24
N SER A 248 1.89 12.83 0.44
CA SER A 248 2.95 13.51 -0.31
C SER A 248 3.42 14.94 0.17
N PRO A 249 4.65 15.42 -0.19
CA PRO A 249 5.36 16.55 0.43
C PRO A 249 5.07 17.92 -0.20
N VAL A 250 5.45 19.00 0.51
CA VAL A 250 5.42 20.46 0.21
C VAL A 250 4.40 20.96 -0.83
N LEU A 251 3.45 21.77 -0.36
CA LEU A 251 2.69 22.69 -1.19
C LEU A 251 3.63 23.81 -1.71
N VAL A 252 4.19 23.66 -2.91
CA VAL A 252 4.06 24.78 -3.87
C VAL A 252 2.56 25.08 -3.91
N GLU A 253 2.13 26.35 -3.80
CA GLU A 253 0.70 26.73 -3.89
C GLU A 253 0.02 25.76 -4.85
N GLY A 254 -0.83 24.87 -4.32
CA GLY A 254 -1.29 23.69 -5.06
C GLY A 254 -1.73 24.14 -6.44
N ASN A 255 -1.47 23.37 -7.50
CA ASN A 255 -1.81 23.80 -8.85
C ASN A 255 -3.31 23.54 -9.07
N PRO A 256 -4.27 24.44 -8.75
CA PRO A 256 -5.68 24.15 -8.96
C PRO A 256 -6.00 24.01 -10.44
N GLU A 257 -5.14 24.54 -11.33
CA GLU A 257 -5.32 24.41 -12.77
C GLU A 257 -5.03 22.97 -13.23
N ALA A 258 -4.15 22.24 -12.55
CA ALA A 258 -3.92 20.81 -12.80
C ALA A 258 -5.18 19.96 -12.57
N ALA A 259 -6.12 20.41 -11.75
CA ALA A 259 -7.40 19.74 -11.53
C ALA A 259 -8.38 19.88 -12.72
N ASN A 260 -8.12 20.80 -13.65
CA ASN A 260 -8.90 20.96 -14.89
C ASN A 260 -8.47 19.93 -15.95
N PHE A 261 -8.45 18.66 -15.56
CA PHE A 261 -8.12 17.57 -16.46
C PHE A 261 -9.27 17.32 -17.45
N GLU A 262 -9.02 17.54 -18.74
CA GLU A 262 -9.97 17.23 -19.82
C GLU A 262 -9.24 16.66 -21.03
N LEU A 263 -9.83 15.65 -21.68
CA LEU A 263 -9.41 15.19 -23.00
C LEU A 263 -9.86 16.21 -24.07
N THR A 264 -9.04 16.46 -25.09
CA THR A 264 -9.50 17.19 -26.28
C THR A 264 -10.55 16.37 -27.04
N ALA A 265 -11.23 16.98 -28.01
CA ALA A 265 -12.21 16.26 -28.83
C ALA A 265 -11.58 15.09 -29.59
N GLU A 266 -10.36 15.26 -30.10
CA GLU A 266 -9.60 14.21 -30.80
C GLU A 266 -9.18 13.09 -29.85
N GLU A 267 -8.64 13.45 -28.67
CA GLU A 267 -8.25 12.47 -27.65
C GLU A 267 -9.45 11.67 -27.13
N LEU A 268 -10.59 12.34 -26.91
CA LEU A 268 -11.83 11.70 -26.48
C LEU A 268 -12.37 10.73 -27.54
N ASP A 269 -12.31 11.10 -28.83
CA ASP A 269 -12.73 10.20 -29.91
C ASP A 269 -11.86 8.94 -29.94
N VAL A 270 -10.54 9.09 -29.88
CA VAL A 270 -9.61 7.94 -29.81
C VAL A 270 -9.88 7.09 -28.57
N TYR A 271 -10.08 7.71 -27.41
CA TYR A 271 -10.40 7.01 -26.17
C TYR A 271 -11.66 6.14 -26.31
N GLN A 272 -12.75 6.69 -26.86
CA GLN A 272 -13.99 5.95 -27.07
C GLN A 272 -13.80 4.78 -28.05
N GLN A 273 -12.99 4.95 -29.09
CA GLN A 273 -12.66 3.86 -30.01
C GLN A 273 -11.88 2.74 -29.32
N LEU A 274 -10.87 3.09 -28.51
CA LEU A 274 -10.09 2.11 -27.75
C LEU A 274 -10.94 1.34 -26.73
N LYS A 275 -11.94 1.99 -26.11
CA LYS A 275 -12.91 1.32 -25.22
C LYS A 275 -13.77 0.27 -25.91
N MET A 276 -14.09 0.45 -27.20
CA MET A 276 -14.86 -0.53 -27.96
C MET A 276 -14.01 -1.74 -28.37
N GLY A 277 -12.71 -1.54 -28.49
CA GLY A 277 -11.72 -2.58 -28.75
C GLY A 277 -10.35 -1.94 -28.91
N PHE A 278 -9.39 -2.40 -28.11
CA PHE A 278 -8.05 -1.84 -28.12
C PHE A 278 -7.39 -2.04 -29.50
N ASN A 279 -6.87 -0.95 -30.06
CA ASN A 279 -6.17 -0.95 -31.33
C ASN A 279 -5.00 0.05 -31.26
N GLN A 280 -3.79 -0.49 -31.09
CA GLN A 280 -2.55 0.27 -30.96
C GLN A 280 -2.30 1.25 -32.13
N GLN A 281 -2.79 0.95 -33.33
CA GLN A 281 -2.63 1.85 -34.48
C GLN A 281 -3.29 3.22 -34.27
N LEU A 282 -4.28 3.32 -33.37
CA LEU A 282 -4.88 4.60 -33.01
C LEU A 282 -3.95 5.49 -32.16
N LEU A 283 -2.87 4.93 -31.60
CA LEU A 283 -1.90 5.64 -30.77
C LEU A 283 -0.75 6.25 -31.58
N LEU A 284 -0.52 5.81 -32.82
CA LEU A 284 0.62 6.25 -33.64
C LEU A 284 0.67 7.75 -33.90
N ASP A 285 -0.50 8.36 -34.10
CA ASP A 285 -0.61 9.79 -34.40
C ASP A 285 -0.74 10.64 -33.12
N LEU A 286 -0.78 10.01 -31.94
CA LEU A 286 -0.90 10.71 -30.67
C LEU A 286 0.47 11.12 -30.11
N SER A 287 0.49 12.27 -29.46
CA SER A 287 1.65 12.70 -28.67
C SER A 287 1.79 11.83 -27.41
N PRO A 288 3.00 11.71 -26.84
CA PRO A 288 3.20 11.02 -25.55
C PRO A 288 2.27 11.54 -24.45
N ILE A 289 2.07 12.86 -24.38
CA ILE A 289 1.18 13.50 -23.41
C ILE A 289 -0.26 13.05 -23.63
N SER A 290 -0.74 13.03 -24.88
CA SER A 290 -2.09 12.57 -25.21
C SER A 290 -2.32 11.13 -24.77
N ILE A 291 -1.36 10.23 -25.00
CA ILE A 291 -1.43 8.82 -24.57
C ILE A 291 -1.47 8.71 -23.04
N ALA A 292 -0.64 9.49 -22.35
CA ALA A 292 -0.66 9.54 -20.89
C ALA A 292 -2.01 10.07 -20.34
N LYS A 293 -2.63 11.07 -21.00
CA LYS A 293 -3.99 11.51 -20.66
C LYS A 293 -5.02 10.40 -20.87
N LEU A 294 -4.93 9.60 -21.93
CA LEU A 294 -5.82 8.45 -22.11
C LEU A 294 -5.69 7.44 -20.96
N PHE A 295 -4.46 7.22 -20.48
CA PHE A 295 -4.18 6.37 -19.33
C PHE A 295 -4.81 6.92 -18.03
N VAL A 296 -4.66 8.22 -17.77
CA VAL A 296 -5.29 8.89 -16.62
C VAL A 296 -6.81 8.83 -16.69
N GLN A 297 -7.40 9.04 -17.88
CA GLN A 297 -8.84 8.92 -18.08
C GLN A 297 -9.33 7.48 -17.84
N ALA A 298 -8.63 6.48 -18.36
CA ALA A 298 -8.94 5.06 -18.12
C ALA A 298 -8.91 4.74 -16.62
N THR A 299 -7.92 5.30 -15.90
CA THR A 299 -7.79 5.17 -14.44
C THR A 299 -8.99 5.80 -13.72
N SER A 300 -9.40 7.01 -14.13
CA SER A 300 -10.54 7.72 -13.54
C SER A 300 -11.88 7.02 -13.81
N ASP A 301 -12.06 6.46 -15.01
CA ASP A 301 -13.28 5.74 -15.41
C ASP A 301 -13.32 4.30 -14.88
N LYS A 302 -12.24 3.83 -14.25
CA LYS A 302 -12.06 2.45 -13.78
C LYS A 302 -12.09 1.42 -14.92
N GLU A 303 -11.63 1.81 -16.10
CA GLU A 303 -11.48 0.97 -17.29
C GLU A 303 -10.14 0.24 -17.23
N TRP A 304 -9.96 -0.63 -16.23
CA TRP A 304 -8.67 -1.24 -15.89
C TRP A 304 -8.09 -2.11 -17.00
N GLU A 305 -8.96 -2.74 -17.80
CA GLU A 305 -8.58 -3.46 -19.00
C GLU A 305 -7.88 -2.54 -20.00
N LEU A 306 -8.50 -1.40 -20.33
CA LEU A 306 -7.91 -0.42 -21.24
C LEU A 306 -6.65 0.20 -20.65
N GLN A 307 -6.64 0.51 -19.35
CA GLN A 307 -5.45 1.00 -18.66
C GLN A 307 -4.28 0.03 -18.82
N TYR A 308 -4.51 -1.27 -18.66
CA TYR A 308 -3.48 -2.29 -18.81
C TYR A 308 -2.98 -2.44 -20.25
N GLU A 309 -3.87 -2.31 -21.24
CA GLU A 309 -3.47 -2.34 -22.66
C GLU A 309 -2.66 -1.11 -23.09
N LEU A 310 -2.73 0.01 -22.36
CA LEU A 310 -1.91 1.20 -22.62
C LEU A 310 -0.46 1.08 -22.13
N TYR A 311 -0.14 0.05 -21.34
CA TYR A 311 1.25 -0.28 -21.04
C TYR A 311 1.96 -0.85 -22.26
N THR A 312 3.26 -0.63 -22.32
CA THR A 312 4.12 -1.21 -23.36
C THR A 312 4.01 -2.74 -23.42
N ASP A 313 3.99 -3.29 -24.63
CA ASP A 313 4.01 -4.73 -24.90
C ASP A 313 5.37 -5.23 -25.40
N ARG A 314 6.40 -4.37 -25.35
CA ARG A 314 7.77 -4.73 -25.70
C ARG A 314 8.30 -5.86 -24.82
N GLU A 315 8.77 -6.93 -25.47
CA GLU A 315 9.38 -8.08 -24.79
C GLU A 315 10.67 -7.72 -24.04
N ASP A 316 11.36 -6.65 -24.44
CA ASP A 316 12.58 -6.18 -23.77
C ASP A 316 12.30 -5.22 -22.61
N VAL A 317 11.03 -4.90 -22.33
CA VAL A 317 10.60 -4.15 -21.15
C VAL A 317 9.82 -5.08 -20.23
N ARG A 318 10.13 -5.03 -18.94
CA ARG A 318 9.46 -5.87 -17.95
C ARG A 318 7.99 -5.46 -17.82
N ARG A 319 7.08 -6.39 -18.16
CA ARG A 319 5.64 -6.30 -17.94
C ARG A 319 5.21 -7.41 -16.97
N ILE A 320 4.26 -7.12 -16.07
CA ILE A 320 3.61 -8.17 -15.27
C ILE A 320 2.47 -8.75 -16.10
N GLU A 321 2.29 -10.07 -16.06
CA GLU A 321 1.19 -10.75 -16.74
C GLU A 321 -0.18 -10.20 -16.32
N LYS A 322 -1.12 -10.18 -17.25
CA LYS A 322 -2.41 -9.50 -17.07
C LYS A 322 -3.19 -10.03 -15.86
N GLU A 323 -3.22 -11.34 -15.70
CA GLU A 323 -3.88 -12.01 -14.58
C GLU A 323 -3.17 -11.73 -13.25
N GLU A 324 -1.85 -11.51 -13.25
CA GLU A 324 -1.08 -11.15 -12.06
C GLU A 324 -1.28 -9.69 -11.70
N TYR A 325 -1.27 -8.79 -12.69
CA TYR A 325 -1.61 -7.38 -12.52
C TYR A 325 -2.96 -7.24 -11.80
N PHE A 326 -4.03 -7.87 -12.28
CA PHE A 326 -5.34 -7.74 -11.64
C PHE A 326 -5.46 -8.39 -10.25
N ARG A 327 -4.54 -9.27 -9.85
CA ARG A 327 -4.50 -9.79 -8.48
C ARG A 327 -3.80 -8.84 -7.51
N GLU A 328 -2.75 -8.17 -7.98
CA GLU A 328 -1.84 -7.40 -7.15
C GLU A 328 -2.02 -5.89 -7.29
N MET A 329 -2.89 -5.44 -8.20
CA MET A 329 -3.09 -4.03 -8.52
C MET A 329 -3.51 -3.23 -7.28
N VAL A 330 -2.59 -2.39 -6.82
CA VAL A 330 -2.88 -1.26 -5.94
C VAL A 330 -3.32 -0.10 -6.82
N ILE A 331 -4.55 0.38 -6.63
CA ILE A 331 -5.07 1.52 -7.39
C ILE A 331 -4.36 2.77 -6.89
N PRO A 332 -3.48 3.42 -7.69
CA PRO A 332 -2.91 4.69 -7.28
C PRO A 332 -4.03 5.73 -7.17
N ASP A 333 -3.88 6.66 -6.22
CA ASP A 333 -4.76 7.81 -6.17
C ASP A 333 -4.59 8.61 -7.47
N LYS A 334 -5.63 8.66 -8.30
CA LYS A 334 -5.59 9.30 -9.62
C LYS A 334 -5.18 10.77 -9.54
N ASP A 335 -5.42 11.40 -8.40
CA ASP A 335 -5.17 12.81 -8.17
C ASP A 335 -3.66 13.12 -8.27
N VAL A 336 -2.77 12.15 -8.02
CA VAL A 336 -1.32 12.33 -8.22
C VAL A 336 -0.92 12.43 -9.70
N LEU A 337 -1.75 11.93 -10.61
CA LEU A 337 -1.51 11.97 -12.06
C LEU A 337 -2.11 13.22 -12.73
N PHE A 338 -2.93 13.99 -12.02
CA PHE A 338 -3.48 15.24 -12.52
C PHE A 338 -2.40 16.31 -12.60
N GLY A 339 -2.37 17.08 -13.69
CA GLY A 339 -1.29 18.00 -14.05
C GLY A 339 -0.44 17.50 -15.23
N ILE A 340 -0.53 16.21 -15.55
CA ILE A 340 0.19 15.61 -16.68
C ILE A 340 -0.17 16.25 -18.03
N GLN A 341 -1.37 16.82 -18.16
CA GLN A 341 -1.82 17.53 -19.37
C GLN A 341 -0.99 18.78 -19.67
N ASP A 342 -0.39 19.38 -18.64
CA ASP A 342 0.48 20.55 -18.73
C ASP A 342 1.97 20.18 -18.67
N GLY A 343 2.26 18.87 -18.65
CA GLY A 343 3.60 18.34 -18.55
C GLY A 343 4.47 18.61 -19.79
N THR A 344 5.77 18.43 -19.62
CA THR A 344 6.75 18.51 -20.71
C THR A 344 7.32 17.13 -20.99
N PHE A 345 7.24 16.70 -22.24
CA PHE A 345 7.83 15.44 -22.68
C PHE A 345 9.32 15.60 -23.01
N HIS A 346 10.15 14.71 -22.46
CA HIS A 346 11.59 14.63 -22.70
C HIS A 346 11.91 13.28 -23.35
N ASP A 347 12.37 13.32 -24.61
CA ASP A 347 12.84 12.15 -25.36
C ASP A 347 14.34 11.91 -25.09
N HIS A 348 14.69 10.70 -24.66
CA HIS A 348 16.08 10.33 -24.36
C HIS A 348 16.76 9.56 -25.51
N GLY A 349 16.10 9.36 -26.64
CA GLY A 349 16.68 8.78 -27.87
C GLY A 349 16.76 7.25 -27.90
N ASP A 350 16.97 6.58 -26.76
CA ASP A 350 17.09 5.12 -26.65
C ASP A 350 15.72 4.41 -26.49
N SER A 351 14.69 4.90 -27.16
CA SER A 351 13.31 4.42 -27.06
C SER A 351 12.67 4.59 -25.67
N TYR A 352 13.22 5.47 -24.85
CA TYR A 352 12.67 5.88 -23.56
C TYR A 352 12.46 7.39 -23.53
N GLY A 353 11.45 7.81 -22.79
CA GLY A 353 11.18 9.20 -22.51
C GLY A 353 10.39 9.33 -21.22
N HIS A 354 10.18 10.55 -20.76
CA HIS A 354 9.30 10.80 -19.64
C HIS A 354 8.59 12.13 -19.78
N ILE A 355 7.44 12.26 -19.13
CA ILE A 355 6.71 13.51 -18.98
C ILE A 355 6.99 14.03 -17.58
N SER A 356 7.65 15.18 -17.47
CA SER A 356 7.77 15.89 -16.19
C SER A 356 6.55 16.80 -16.00
N TYR A 357 5.91 16.76 -14.85
CA TYR A 357 4.74 17.60 -14.56
C TYR A 357 4.63 17.92 -13.08
N THR A 358 3.98 19.04 -12.77
CA THR A 358 3.62 19.40 -11.39
C THR A 358 2.19 18.95 -11.12
N ASN A 359 1.97 18.10 -10.12
CA ASN A 359 0.63 17.59 -9.82
C ASN A 359 -0.25 18.61 -9.09
N ILE A 360 -1.51 18.26 -8.77
CA ILE A 360 -2.45 19.16 -8.07
C ILE A 360 -1.96 19.57 -6.67
N TYR A 361 -1.08 18.77 -6.08
CA TYR A 361 -0.47 19.02 -4.77
C TYR A 361 0.80 19.89 -4.87
N GLY A 362 1.20 20.31 -6.08
CA GLY A 362 2.40 21.13 -6.27
C GLY A 362 3.70 20.32 -6.34
N GLN A 363 3.62 18.99 -6.43
CA GLN A 363 4.79 18.12 -6.48
C GLN A 363 5.25 17.88 -7.90
N GLU A 364 6.56 17.87 -8.12
CA GLU A 364 7.15 17.44 -9.38
C GLU A 364 7.10 15.91 -9.48
N TRP A 365 6.50 15.41 -10.55
CA TRP A 365 6.37 14.00 -10.87
C TRP A 365 6.91 13.72 -12.27
N ALA A 366 7.30 12.46 -12.50
CA ALA A 366 7.72 11.97 -13.80
C ALA A 366 6.87 10.77 -14.22
N PHE A 367 6.32 10.82 -15.43
CA PHE A 367 5.55 9.72 -16.02
C PHE A 367 6.36 9.08 -17.15
N GLN A 368 6.81 7.84 -16.95
CA GLN A 368 7.67 7.15 -17.91
C GLN A 368 6.89 6.68 -19.15
N MET A 369 7.53 6.85 -20.30
CA MET A 369 7.02 6.43 -21.60
C MET A 369 8.08 5.59 -22.32
N VAL A 370 7.63 4.58 -23.04
CA VAL A 370 8.46 3.72 -23.88
C VAL A 370 8.03 3.89 -25.33
N LYS A 371 9.00 4.01 -26.23
CA LYS A 371 8.73 4.04 -27.67
C LYS A 371 8.62 2.62 -28.19
N GLU A 372 7.53 2.33 -28.87
CA GLU A 372 7.22 1.04 -29.47
C GLU A 372 7.98 0.82 -30.77
N ASN A 373 8.01 -0.45 -31.21
CA ASN A 373 8.67 -0.83 -32.47
C ASN A 373 8.00 -0.20 -33.70
N ASP A 374 6.71 0.09 -33.63
CA ASP A 374 5.96 0.79 -34.69
C ASP A 374 6.14 2.32 -34.64
N GLY A 375 6.83 2.83 -33.62
CA GLY A 375 7.11 4.24 -33.41
C GLY A 375 6.10 4.98 -32.54
N SER A 376 5.00 4.32 -32.14
CA SER A 376 4.06 4.86 -31.14
C SER A 376 4.73 4.94 -29.76
N TRP A 377 4.14 5.69 -28.84
CA TRP A 377 4.57 5.70 -27.44
C TRP A 377 3.58 4.91 -26.59
N ALA A 378 4.06 4.25 -25.55
CA ALA A 378 3.25 3.52 -24.59
C ALA A 378 3.70 3.86 -23.16
N VAL A 379 2.84 3.57 -22.19
CA VAL A 379 3.15 3.80 -20.77
C VAL A 379 4.15 2.75 -20.29
N ALA A 380 5.19 3.15 -19.57
CA ALA A 380 6.08 2.17 -18.95
C ALA A 380 5.36 1.48 -17.78
N PHE A 381 5.55 0.17 -17.65
CA PHE A 381 4.89 -0.63 -16.60
C PHE A 381 5.36 -0.25 -15.18
N ILE A 382 6.56 0.31 -15.06
CA ILE A 382 7.11 0.80 -13.79
C ILE A 382 6.88 2.31 -13.75
N PRO A 383 5.90 2.82 -12.97
CA PRO A 383 5.88 4.23 -12.67
C PRO A 383 7.17 4.59 -11.93
N LEU A 384 7.83 5.69 -12.33
CA LEU A 384 8.74 6.36 -11.40
C LEU A 384 7.84 6.91 -10.30
N GLN A 385 8.02 6.41 -9.08
CA GLN A 385 7.53 7.08 -7.88
C GLN A 385 8.66 7.94 -7.30
#